data_AF-A0A820TH89-F1
#
_entry.id   AF-A0A820TH89-F1
#
_cell.length_a   1.000
_cell.length_b   1.000
_cell.length_c   1.000
_cell.angle_alpha   90.00
_cell.angle_beta   90.00
_cell.angle_gamma   90.00
#
_symmetry.space_group_name_H-M   'P 1'
#
loop_
_entity.id
_entity.type
_entity.pdbx_description
1 polymer ?
#
loop_
_entity_poly.entity_id
_entity_poly.type
_entity_poly.pdbx_seq_one_letter_code
_entity_poly.pdbx_strand_id
1 'polypeptide(L)'
;MAPEVRRLEKSISNEGYSYPVDFWALGVMFIQMLWGEQMDFSHQMFSNDNEETYAPRNLAQTLELPRYISPAAHSYVMGLLENDPEKRLGSPNSPHGSIREHPFFKSGHPINWQEIDEGIFKAAHRAPTITFTESDRSSHPSLSVLQLDILDKDVSAKVEWLAAGKSTCTSVEEERFKSFDYISESTALEFI
;
A
#
# COMPACT_ATOMS: atom_id res chain seq x y z
N MET A 1 5.64 3.70 8.21
CA MET A 1 4.84 2.66 8.89
C MET A 1 3.83 3.31 9.82
N ALA A 2 2.73 2.64 10.15
CA ALA A 2 1.75 3.17 11.10
C ALA A 2 2.30 3.22 12.55
N PRO A 3 1.81 4.14 13.41
CA PRO A 3 2.32 4.31 14.77
C PRO A 3 2.21 3.06 15.65
N GLU A 4 1.15 2.27 15.49
CA GLU A 4 0.92 1.04 16.26
C GLU A 4 1.90 -0.08 15.89
N VAL A 5 2.18 -0.29 14.60
CA VAL A 5 3.13 -1.33 14.15
C VAL A 5 4.53 -1.05 14.69
N ARG A 6 4.95 0.22 14.70
CA ARG A 6 6.25 0.62 15.25
C ARG A 6 6.34 0.44 16.77
N ARG A 7 5.23 0.61 17.49
CA ARG A 7 5.19 0.37 18.94
C ARG A 7 5.34 -1.11 19.26
N LEU A 8 4.74 -1.99 18.45
CA LEU A 8 4.84 -3.43 18.63
C LEU A 8 6.25 -3.96 18.39
N GLU A 9 6.99 -3.38 17.44
CA GLU A 9 8.41 -3.70 17.23
C GLU A 9 9.27 -3.44 18.49
N LYS A 10 8.90 -2.43 19.29
CA LYS A 10 9.63 -2.04 20.52
C LYS A 10 9.03 -2.61 21.81
N SER A 11 7.86 -3.23 21.75
CA SER A 11 7.15 -3.76 22.92
C SER A 11 7.40 -5.25 23.10
N ILE A 12 7.59 -5.68 24.34
CA ILE A 12 7.64 -7.11 24.69
C ILE A 12 6.20 -7.69 24.79
N SER A 13 5.16 -6.84 24.68
CA SER A 13 3.76 -7.29 24.66
C SER A 13 3.39 -7.95 23.34
N ASN A 14 2.74 -9.10 23.42
CA ASN A 14 2.27 -9.88 22.26
C ASN A 14 0.92 -9.35 21.72
N GLU A 15 0.64 -8.06 21.91
CA GLU A 15 -0.57 -7.43 21.37
C GLU A 15 -0.38 -7.25 19.87
N GLY A 16 -1.30 -7.78 19.07
CA GLY A 16 -1.24 -7.64 17.61
C GLY A 16 -1.72 -6.27 17.14
N TYR A 17 -1.44 -5.94 15.87
CA TYR A 17 -2.16 -4.89 15.14
C TYR A 17 -3.28 -5.53 14.31
N SER A 18 -4.21 -4.71 13.83
CA SER A 18 -5.36 -5.14 13.03
C SER A 18 -5.48 -4.29 11.76
N TYR A 19 -6.60 -4.42 11.04
CA TYR A 19 -6.87 -3.74 9.77
C TYR A 19 -6.76 -2.20 9.75
N PRO A 20 -6.90 -1.42 10.86
CA PRO A 20 -6.76 0.04 10.78
C PRO A 20 -5.39 0.51 10.30
N VAL A 21 -4.36 -0.35 10.34
CA VAL A 21 -3.03 -0.09 9.77
C VAL A 21 -3.10 0.26 8.28
N ASP A 22 -4.02 -0.36 7.53
CA ASP A 22 -4.17 -0.16 6.10
C ASP A 22 -4.77 1.22 5.81
N PHE A 23 -5.64 1.73 6.68
CA PHE A 23 -6.19 3.08 6.57
C PHE A 23 -5.12 4.16 6.80
N TRP A 24 -4.15 3.89 7.67
CA TRP A 24 -2.99 4.78 7.81
C TRP A 24 -2.15 4.79 6.53
N ALA A 25 -1.87 3.62 5.96
CA ALA A 25 -1.14 3.52 4.70
C ALA A 25 -1.88 4.24 3.55
N LEU A 26 -3.20 4.15 3.51
CA LEU A 26 -4.05 4.91 2.60
C LEU A 26 -3.89 6.42 2.80
N GLY A 27 -3.84 6.90 4.04
CA GLY A 27 -3.61 8.32 4.35
C GLY A 27 -2.27 8.83 3.81
N VAL A 28 -1.20 8.04 4.01
CA VAL A 28 0.14 8.36 3.49
C VAL A 28 0.14 8.39 1.95
N MET A 29 -0.47 7.38 1.32
CA MET A 29 -0.63 7.32 -0.15
C MET A 29 -1.40 8.52 -0.69
N PHE A 30 -2.46 8.93 0.01
CA PHE A 30 -3.31 10.02 -0.41
C PHE A 30 -2.55 11.34 -0.47
N ILE A 31 -1.71 11.60 0.53
CA ILE A 31 -0.87 12.79 0.54
C ILE A 31 0.14 12.77 -0.62
N GLN A 32 0.76 11.61 -0.90
CA GLN A 32 1.67 11.47 -2.04
C GLN A 32 0.97 11.81 -3.36
N MET A 33 -0.29 11.39 -3.53
CA MET A 33 -1.09 11.76 -4.70
C MET A 33 -1.41 13.26 -4.76
N LEU A 34 -1.60 13.94 -3.62
CA LEU A 34 -1.88 15.38 -3.57
C LEU A 34 -0.63 16.25 -3.82
N TRP A 35 0.55 15.78 -3.42
CA TRP A 35 1.81 16.51 -3.57
C TRP A 35 2.60 16.16 -4.83
N GLY A 36 2.41 14.98 -5.42
CA GLY A 36 3.02 14.59 -6.69
C GLY A 36 4.53 14.27 -6.64
N GLU A 37 5.23 14.60 -5.56
CA GLU A 37 6.64 14.21 -5.33
C GLU A 37 6.78 13.17 -4.21
N GLN A 38 7.83 12.35 -4.30
CA GLN A 38 8.26 11.47 -3.22
C GLN A 38 8.85 12.31 -2.08
N MET A 39 7.98 12.93 -1.29
CA MET A 39 8.41 13.59 -0.07
C MET A 39 8.92 12.56 0.93
N ASP A 40 10.11 12.81 1.45
CA ASP A 40 10.65 12.08 2.58
C ASP A 40 9.90 12.49 3.86
N PHE A 41 8.77 11.83 4.12
CA PHE A 41 7.93 12.04 5.30
C PHE A 41 8.64 11.71 6.62
N SER A 42 9.81 11.05 6.58
CA SER A 42 10.50 10.58 7.78
C SER A 42 10.79 11.72 8.77
N HIS A 43 11.18 12.89 8.27
CA HIS A 43 11.48 14.07 9.10
C HIS A 43 10.23 14.77 9.69
N GLN A 44 9.04 14.59 9.10
CA GLN A 44 7.80 15.16 9.63
C GLN A 44 7.05 14.19 10.56
N MET A 45 7.19 12.88 10.32
CA MET A 45 6.58 11.83 11.15
C MET A 45 7.27 11.65 12.50
N PHE A 46 8.57 11.95 12.59
CA PHE A 46 9.38 11.61 13.77
C PHE A 46 10.23 12.81 14.20
N SER A 47 10.20 13.15 15.48
CA SER A 47 11.15 14.13 16.03
C SER A 47 12.56 13.54 15.95
N ASN A 48 13.52 14.32 15.43
CA ASN A 48 14.94 13.95 15.35
C ASN A 48 15.63 13.89 16.73
N ASP A 49 14.93 14.24 17.81
CA ASP A 49 15.50 14.33 19.14
C ASP A 49 15.44 12.97 19.85
N ASN A 50 16.53 12.23 19.70
CA ASN A 50 16.99 11.09 20.51
C ASN A 50 16.20 9.78 20.34
N GLU A 51 16.92 8.72 19.97
CA GLU A 51 16.46 7.33 19.72
C GLU A 51 15.55 6.75 20.82
N GLU A 52 15.68 7.27 22.04
CA GLU A 52 14.91 6.87 23.23
C GLU A 52 13.55 7.58 23.40
N THR A 53 13.32 8.76 22.80
CA THR A 53 12.05 9.52 22.96
C THR A 53 11.29 9.65 21.64
N TYR A 54 11.16 8.54 20.91
CA TYR A 54 10.37 8.47 19.67
C TYR A 54 8.87 8.34 19.98
N ALA A 55 8.27 9.40 20.55
CA ALA A 55 6.83 9.52 20.55
C ALA A 55 6.36 9.75 19.09
N PRO A 56 5.45 8.93 18.53
CA PRO A 56 4.90 9.22 17.21
C PRO A 56 4.24 10.59 17.28
N ARG A 57 4.77 11.55 16.51
CA ARG A 57 4.16 12.87 16.41
C ARG A 57 2.77 12.67 15.83
N ASN A 58 1.75 13.33 16.39
CA ASN A 58 0.42 13.29 15.83
C ASN A 58 0.47 13.98 14.47
N LEU A 59 0.59 13.19 13.39
CA LEU A 59 0.67 13.71 12.05
C LEU A 59 -0.56 14.53 11.69
N ALA A 60 -1.73 14.11 12.18
CA ALA A 60 -2.95 14.90 12.08
C ALA A 60 -2.81 16.33 12.64
N GLN A 61 -1.91 16.57 13.59
CA GLN A 61 -1.69 17.87 14.24
C GLN A 61 -0.51 18.65 13.66
N THR A 62 0.44 17.98 12.99
CA THR A 62 1.69 18.60 12.54
C THR A 62 1.85 18.67 11.02
N LEU A 63 0.98 18.00 10.28
CA LEU A 63 1.00 18.02 8.82
C LEU A 63 0.36 19.31 8.31
N GLU A 64 1.16 20.17 7.68
CA GLU A 64 0.66 21.36 6.99
C GLU A 64 0.39 21.05 5.51
N LEU A 65 -0.89 20.90 5.16
CA LEU A 65 -1.32 20.74 3.78
C LEU A 65 -1.37 22.11 3.06
N PRO A 66 -0.90 22.22 1.80
CA PRO A 66 -1.01 23.43 1.00
C PRO A 66 -2.44 23.97 0.86
N ARG A 67 -2.54 25.29 0.74
CA ARG A 67 -3.82 26.03 0.70
C ARG A 67 -4.71 25.69 -0.50
N TYR A 68 -4.17 25.06 -1.55
CA TYR A 68 -4.95 24.65 -2.72
C TYR A 68 -5.73 23.35 -2.50
N ILE A 69 -5.46 22.62 -1.41
CA ILE A 69 -6.17 21.39 -1.08
C ILE A 69 -7.54 21.75 -0.48
N SER A 70 -8.59 21.05 -0.92
CA SER A 70 -9.94 21.31 -0.45
C SER A 70 -10.09 20.97 1.04
N PRO A 71 -10.95 21.68 1.79
CA PRO A 71 -11.19 21.38 3.21
C PRO A 71 -11.65 19.93 3.45
N ALA A 72 -12.40 19.35 2.51
CA ALA A 72 -12.84 17.96 2.58
C ALA A 72 -11.69 16.97 2.38
N ALA A 73 -10.73 17.26 1.49
CA ALA A 73 -9.53 16.45 1.34
C ALA A 73 -8.63 16.55 2.58
N HIS A 74 -8.53 17.75 3.17
CA HIS A 74 -7.80 17.95 4.42
C HIS A 74 -8.41 17.13 5.56
N SER A 75 -9.73 17.21 5.81
CA SER A 75 -10.36 16.44 6.89
C SER A 75 -10.25 14.93 6.68
N TYR A 76 -10.27 14.48 5.42
CA TYR A 76 -10.11 13.07 5.07
C TYR A 76 -8.74 12.54 5.47
N VAL A 77 -7.67 13.24 5.05
CA VAL A 77 -6.29 12.88 5.38
C VAL A 77 -6.05 12.87 6.88
N MET A 78 -6.52 13.90 7.60
CA MET A 78 -6.31 13.96 9.05
C MET A 78 -7.04 12.83 9.79
N GLY A 79 -8.23 12.44 9.33
CA GLY A 79 -8.95 11.28 9.90
C GLY A 79 -8.23 9.95 9.66
N LEU A 80 -7.60 9.78 8.49
CA LEU A 80 -6.80 8.58 8.17
C LEU A 80 -5.47 8.55 8.95
N LEU A 81 -4.89 9.71 9.23
CA LEU A 81 -3.64 9.88 9.98
C LEU A 81 -3.86 10.12 11.49
N GLU A 82 -4.97 9.62 12.03
CA GLU A 82 -5.18 9.54 13.46
C GLU A 82 -4.27 8.46 14.08
N ASN A 83 -3.57 8.83 15.15
CA ASN A 83 -2.63 7.96 15.84
C ASN A 83 -3.33 6.84 16.61
N ASP A 84 -4.53 7.11 17.13
CA ASP A 84 -5.36 6.13 17.82
C ASP A 84 -6.15 5.29 16.80
N PRO A 85 -5.82 3.99 16.61
CA PRO A 85 -6.46 3.17 15.59
C PRO A 85 -7.98 3.03 15.81
N GLU A 86 -8.49 3.16 17.04
CA GLU A 86 -9.93 3.10 17.32
C GLU A 86 -10.68 4.37 16.89
N LYS A 87 -9.99 5.51 16.87
CA LYS A 87 -10.54 6.79 16.44
C LYS A 87 -10.29 7.08 14.96
N ARG A 88 -9.38 6.33 14.33
CA ARG A 88 -9.03 6.48 12.92
C ARG A 88 -10.22 6.31 11.99
N LEU A 89 -10.30 7.15 10.97
CA LEU A 89 -11.37 7.09 9.97
C LEU A 89 -11.49 5.67 9.39
N GLY A 90 -12.71 5.16 9.35
CA GLY A 90 -13.00 3.77 8.93
C GLY A 90 -13.08 2.77 10.09
N SER A 91 -12.65 3.13 11.29
CA SER A 91 -12.84 2.30 12.48
C SER A 91 -14.27 2.41 13.02
N PRO A 92 -14.82 1.38 13.69
CA PRO A 92 -16.24 1.31 14.05
C PRO A 92 -16.65 2.41 15.04
N ASN A 93 -15.72 2.82 15.90
CA ASN A 93 -15.91 3.86 16.92
C ASN A 93 -15.36 5.23 16.48
N SER A 94 -14.99 5.38 15.21
CA SER A 94 -14.39 6.61 14.72
C SER A 94 -15.37 7.78 14.73
N PRO A 95 -15.02 8.94 15.32
CA PRO A 95 -15.82 10.16 15.19
C PRO A 95 -15.85 10.69 13.75
N HIS A 96 -14.92 10.23 12.90
CA HIS A 96 -14.86 10.62 11.49
C HIS A 96 -15.78 9.77 10.59
N GLY A 97 -16.35 8.69 11.13
CA GLY A 97 -17.28 7.80 10.43
C GLY A 97 -16.60 6.82 9.47
N SER A 98 -17.37 6.36 8.48
CA SER A 98 -16.91 5.42 7.46
C SER A 98 -16.16 6.13 6.34
N ILE A 99 -15.15 5.47 5.77
CA ILE A 99 -14.36 5.96 4.64
C ILE A 99 -15.27 6.29 3.44
N ARG A 100 -16.19 5.39 3.08
CA ARG A 100 -17.07 5.55 1.90
C ARG A 100 -18.05 6.72 2.04
N GLU A 101 -18.38 7.10 3.27
CA GLU A 101 -19.38 8.14 3.55
C GLU A 101 -18.78 9.54 3.74
N HIS A 102 -17.46 9.63 3.77
CA HIS A 102 -16.75 10.88 4.06
C HIS A 102 -17.06 11.97 3.01
N PRO A 103 -17.23 13.25 3.42
CA PRO A 103 -17.56 14.36 2.51
C PRO A 103 -16.60 14.54 1.32
N PHE A 104 -15.36 14.08 1.45
CA PHE A 104 -14.39 14.05 0.35
C PHE A 104 -14.95 13.38 -0.91
N PHE A 105 -15.65 12.25 -0.77
CA PHE A 105 -16.24 11.51 -1.89
C PHE A 105 -17.63 12.01 -2.33
N LYS A 106 -18.18 13.02 -1.63
CA LYS A 106 -19.50 13.60 -1.92
C LYS A 106 -19.39 15.02 -2.48
N SER A 107 -18.26 15.68 -2.32
CA SER A 107 -18.05 17.08 -2.70
C SER A 107 -17.34 17.19 -4.05
N GLY A 108 -17.83 18.08 -4.92
CA GLY A 108 -17.28 18.31 -6.25
C GLY A 108 -17.66 17.24 -7.27
N HIS A 109 -17.13 16.02 -7.12
CA HIS A 109 -17.38 14.87 -7.99
C HIS A 109 -17.83 13.67 -7.15
N PRO A 110 -19.15 13.48 -6.96
CA PRO A 110 -19.67 12.39 -6.15
C PRO A 110 -19.26 11.03 -6.71
N ILE A 111 -18.75 10.16 -5.83
CA ILE A 111 -18.41 8.79 -6.18
C ILE A 111 -19.62 7.89 -5.96
N ASN A 112 -20.00 7.15 -6.99
CA ASN A 112 -20.96 6.06 -6.89
C ASN A 112 -20.21 4.76 -6.57
N TRP A 113 -20.31 4.31 -5.32
CA TRP A 113 -19.65 3.08 -4.87
C TRP A 113 -20.18 1.83 -5.57
N GLN A 114 -21.44 1.82 -5.99
CA GLN A 114 -22.01 0.69 -6.72
C GLN A 114 -21.33 0.54 -8.10
N GLU A 115 -21.08 1.65 -8.80
CA GLU A 115 -20.35 1.63 -10.09
C GLU A 115 -18.91 1.14 -9.93
N ILE A 116 -18.27 1.43 -8.79
CA ILE A 116 -16.93 0.93 -8.47
C ILE A 116 -16.98 -0.59 -8.21
N ASP A 117 -17.92 -1.04 -7.38
CA ASP A 117 -18.07 -2.46 -7.02
C ASP A 117 -18.43 -3.30 -8.27
N GLU A 118 -19.16 -2.73 -9.24
CA GLU A 118 -19.48 -3.34 -10.55
C GLU A 118 -18.38 -3.19 -11.62
N GLY A 119 -17.31 -2.42 -11.34
CA GLY A 119 -16.20 -2.18 -12.27
C GLY A 119 -16.56 -1.32 -13.49
N ILE A 120 -17.70 -0.63 -13.47
CA ILE A 120 -18.19 0.24 -14.54
C ILE A 120 -17.83 1.73 -14.34
N PHE A 121 -17.26 2.07 -13.19
CA PHE A 121 -16.85 3.43 -12.86
C PHE A 121 -15.81 3.97 -13.86
N LYS A 122 -16.13 5.11 -14.49
CA LYS A 122 -15.26 5.73 -15.48
C LYS A 122 -14.21 6.62 -14.82
N ALA A 123 -12.98 6.12 -14.73
CA ALA A 123 -11.84 6.90 -14.23
C ALA A 123 -11.59 8.16 -15.09
N ALA A 124 -11.34 9.29 -14.43
CA ALA A 124 -11.08 10.58 -15.10
C ALA A 124 -9.83 10.56 -15.97
N HIS A 125 -8.79 9.83 -15.52
CA HIS A 125 -7.58 9.58 -16.29
C HIS A 125 -7.45 8.08 -16.50
N ARG A 126 -7.44 7.66 -17.76
CA ARG A 126 -7.14 6.28 -18.11
C ARG A 126 -5.64 6.08 -17.92
N ALA A 127 -5.24 5.12 -17.11
CA ALA A 127 -3.85 4.69 -17.08
C ALA A 127 -3.39 4.41 -18.52
N PRO A 128 -2.16 4.76 -18.91
CA PRO A 128 -1.66 4.46 -20.24
C PRO A 128 -1.86 2.98 -20.49
N THR A 129 -2.55 2.65 -21.59
CA THR A 129 -2.68 1.25 -22.00
C THR A 129 -1.28 0.82 -22.39
N ILE A 130 -0.64 0.04 -21.53
CA ILE A 130 0.67 -0.54 -21.83
C ILE A 130 0.41 -1.62 -22.88
N THR A 131 0.36 -1.21 -24.15
CA THR A 131 0.42 -2.15 -25.27
C THR A 131 1.84 -2.62 -25.34
N PHE A 132 2.13 -3.80 -24.78
CA PHE A 132 3.43 -4.42 -24.95
C PHE A 132 3.62 -4.80 -26.42
N THR A 133 4.23 -3.92 -27.21
CA THR A 133 4.79 -4.31 -28.51
C THR A 133 6.21 -4.85 -28.28
N GLU A 134 6.68 -5.81 -29.08
CA GLU A 134 8.05 -6.33 -28.97
C GLU A 134 9.11 -5.24 -29.08
N SER A 135 8.81 -4.13 -29.77
CA SER A 135 9.70 -2.98 -29.94
C SER A 135 9.84 -2.12 -28.67
N ASP A 136 8.79 -2.04 -27.84
CA ASP A 136 8.76 -1.18 -26.64
C ASP A 136 9.60 -1.74 -25.47
N ARG A 137 10.02 -3.01 -25.55
CA ARG A 137 10.97 -3.63 -24.60
C ARG A 137 12.32 -2.90 -24.54
N SER A 138 12.70 -2.18 -25.59
CA SER A 138 14.01 -1.52 -25.69
C SER A 138 14.04 -0.07 -25.19
N SER A 139 12.87 0.55 -24.98
CA SER A 139 12.77 2.01 -24.81
C SER A 139 12.44 2.46 -23.37
N HIS A 140 11.90 1.57 -22.53
CA HIS A 140 11.50 1.90 -21.14
C HIS A 140 11.98 0.82 -20.15
N PRO A 141 13.13 1.02 -19.48
CA PRO A 141 13.73 -0.01 -18.62
C PRO A 141 13.02 -0.24 -17.27
N SER A 142 12.02 0.57 -16.89
CA SER A 142 11.46 0.57 -15.53
C SER A 142 10.01 0.09 -15.36
N LEU A 143 9.28 -0.25 -16.44
CA LEU A 143 7.84 -0.57 -16.35
C LEU A 143 7.41 -1.89 -17.00
N SER A 144 8.35 -2.77 -17.37
CA SER A 144 7.94 -4.15 -17.68
C SER A 144 7.91 -4.94 -16.37
N VAL A 145 6.74 -5.50 -16.03
CA VAL A 145 6.55 -6.41 -14.89
C VAL A 145 7.47 -7.64 -15.00
N LEU A 146 7.99 -7.93 -16.21
CA LEU A 146 9.00 -8.95 -16.46
C LEU A 146 10.45 -8.49 -16.18
N GLN A 147 10.74 -7.18 -16.06
CA GLN A 147 12.10 -6.67 -15.78
C GLN A 147 12.40 -6.34 -14.32
N LEU A 148 11.41 -6.30 -13.42
CA LEU A 148 11.73 -6.17 -11.99
C LEU A 148 12.52 -7.38 -11.46
N ASP A 149 12.47 -8.52 -12.13
CA ASP A 149 13.24 -9.73 -11.78
C ASP A 149 14.42 -10.06 -12.74
N ILE A 150 14.47 -9.47 -13.94
CA ILE A 150 15.45 -9.86 -14.99
C ILE A 150 16.61 -8.87 -15.13
N LEU A 151 16.49 -7.63 -14.65
CA LEU A 151 17.59 -6.66 -14.66
C LEU A 151 18.44 -6.66 -13.40
N ASP A 152 18.24 -7.62 -12.50
CA ASP A 152 19.27 -7.89 -11.51
C ASP A 152 20.49 -8.44 -12.25
N LYS A 153 21.69 -7.90 -11.98
CA LYS A 153 22.94 -8.38 -12.61
C LYS A 153 23.21 -9.87 -12.34
N ASP A 154 22.41 -10.48 -11.47
CA ASP A 154 22.48 -11.85 -10.99
C ASP A 154 21.53 -12.84 -11.69
N VAL A 155 20.93 -12.52 -12.85
CA VAL A 155 20.17 -13.56 -13.61
C VAL A 155 21.07 -14.76 -13.96
N SER A 156 22.34 -14.53 -14.31
CA SER A 156 23.29 -15.62 -14.55
C SER A 156 23.54 -16.45 -13.30
N ALA A 157 23.65 -15.81 -12.13
CA ALA A 157 23.79 -16.50 -10.84
C ALA A 157 22.51 -17.28 -10.47
N LYS A 158 21.32 -16.75 -10.78
CA LYS A 158 20.02 -17.42 -10.56
C LYS A 158 19.84 -18.62 -11.50
N VAL A 159 20.25 -18.50 -12.76
CA VAL A 159 20.24 -19.60 -13.74
C VAL A 159 21.23 -20.68 -13.35
N GLU A 160 22.44 -20.31 -12.92
CA GLU A 160 23.43 -21.25 -12.39
C GLU A 160 22.97 -21.92 -11.09
N TRP A 161 22.30 -21.19 -10.19
CA TRP A 161 21.73 -21.75 -8.96
C TRP A 161 20.61 -22.75 -9.23
N LEU A 162 19.69 -22.43 -10.16
CA LEU A 162 18.64 -23.34 -10.61
C LEU A 162 19.22 -24.58 -11.30
N ALA A 163 20.22 -24.40 -12.17
CA ALA A 163 20.88 -25.48 -12.89
C ALA A 163 21.77 -26.34 -11.98
N ALA A 164 22.31 -25.77 -10.90
CA ALA A 164 23.15 -26.49 -9.94
C ALA A 164 22.37 -27.53 -9.14
N GLY A 165 21.02 -27.51 -9.14
CA GLY A 165 20.18 -28.55 -8.55
C GLY A 165 20.50 -28.87 -7.09
N LYS A 166 21.11 -27.93 -6.35
CA LYS A 166 21.52 -28.11 -4.96
C LYS A 166 20.32 -27.92 -4.04
N SER A 167 19.34 -28.80 -4.14
CA SER A 167 18.28 -28.92 -3.16
C SER A 167 18.80 -29.74 -1.97
N THR A 168 19.16 -29.09 -0.88
CA THR A 168 19.37 -29.73 0.44
C THR A 168 18.05 -29.97 1.17
N CYS A 169 16.92 -29.97 0.44
CA CYS A 169 15.58 -29.98 0.99
C CYS A 169 15.33 -31.29 1.74
N THR A 170 15.07 -31.18 3.03
CA THR A 170 14.68 -32.31 3.87
C THR A 170 13.19 -32.58 3.71
N SER A 171 12.76 -33.82 3.95
CA SER A 171 11.34 -34.18 3.85
C SER A 171 10.43 -33.30 4.72
N VAL A 172 10.93 -32.78 5.84
CA VAL A 172 10.22 -31.88 6.77
C VAL A 172 10.00 -30.48 6.19
N GLU A 173 10.93 -29.99 5.36
CA GLU A 173 10.80 -28.69 4.71
C GLU A 173 9.79 -28.75 3.55
N GLU A 174 9.75 -29.86 2.81
CA GLU A 174 8.75 -30.10 1.76
C GLU A 174 7.32 -30.14 2.32
N GLU A 175 7.13 -30.67 3.54
CA GLU A 175 5.80 -30.72 4.16
C GLU A 175 5.20 -29.33 4.40
N ARG A 176 6.04 -28.30 4.60
CA ARG A 176 5.58 -26.92 4.82
C ARG A 176 4.90 -26.31 3.59
N PHE A 177 5.15 -26.86 2.40
CA PHE A 177 4.65 -26.34 1.12
C PHE A 177 3.57 -27.23 0.49
N LYS A 178 3.05 -28.25 1.19
CA LYS A 178 2.01 -29.15 0.66
C LYS A 178 0.73 -28.44 0.19
N SER A 179 0.41 -27.28 0.74
CA SER A 179 -0.76 -26.47 0.35
C SER A 179 -0.41 -25.28 -0.54
N PHE A 180 0.77 -25.31 -1.18
CA PHE A 180 1.24 -24.21 -2.02
C PHE A 180 0.58 -24.20 -3.40
N ASP A 181 0.29 -25.38 -3.95
CA ASP A 181 -0.31 -25.51 -5.27
C ASP A 181 -1.77 -25.02 -5.26
N TYR A 182 -2.05 -24.00 -6.09
CA TYR A 182 -3.39 -23.45 -6.29
C TYR A 182 -3.61 -23.11 -7.76
N ILE A 183 -4.73 -23.56 -8.32
CA ILE A 183 -5.21 -23.19 -9.66
C ILE A 183 -6.60 -22.57 -9.48
N SER A 184 -6.78 -21.35 -9.97
CA SER A 184 -8.09 -20.69 -9.90
C SER A 184 -9.09 -21.37 -10.85
N GLU A 185 -10.36 -21.48 -10.42
CA GLU A 185 -11.42 -22.06 -11.25
C GLU A 185 -11.63 -21.28 -12.55
N SER A 186 -11.46 -19.95 -12.52
CA SER A 186 -11.57 -19.11 -13.72
C SER A 186 -10.49 -19.44 -14.76
N THR A 187 -9.27 -19.76 -14.32
CA THR A 187 -8.20 -20.21 -15.23
C THR A 187 -8.45 -21.62 -15.74
N ALA A 188 -8.99 -22.52 -14.91
CA ALA A 188 -9.26 -23.91 -15.31
C ALA A 188 -10.33 -24.00 -16.43
N LEU A 189 -11.28 -23.07 -16.45
CA LEU A 189 -12.33 -22.99 -17.46
C LEU A 189 -11.85 -22.51 -18.83
N GLU A 190 -10.68 -21.86 -18.94
CA GLU A 190 -10.09 -21.48 -20.23
C GLU A 190 -9.46 -22.68 -20.99
N PHE A 191 -9.35 -23.84 -20.34
CA PHE A 191 -8.77 -25.07 -20.89
C PHE A 191 -9.79 -26.17 -21.21
N ILE A 192 -11.10 -25.88 -21.14
CA ILE A 192 -12.21 -26.78 -21.51
C ILE A 192 -12.97 -26.18 -22.68
#